data_AF-T0G6H9-F1
#
_entry.id   AF-T0G6H9-F1
#
_cell.length_a   1.000
_cell.length_b   1.000
_cell.length_c   1.000
_cell.angle_alpha   90.00
_cell.angle_beta   90.00
_cell.angle_gamma   90.00
#
_symmetry.space_group_name_H-M   'P 1'
#
loop_
_entity.id
_entity.type
_entity.pdbx_description
1 polymer ?
#
loop_
_entity_poly.entity_id
_entity_poly.type
_entity_poly.pdbx_seq_one_letter_code
_entity_poly.pdbx_strand_id
1 'polypeptide(L)'
;MTDIQIEFPENYHFSTELSIRKTDLTLDIHVSFASILDIVMEAHLQFFQYLGFAVTDIYGKSIIFANAGILYQGELLYNDRVKIDVVLNNLGEKSFDLTFRLSKDQRKEKVALVKIRVLFFDYSIRRVMPVPEGFKKILRNIPSYPSPKVGTEEEHEQQRSTQVRDFDRLEVLRLAHGLILKLYSLGNKERNSGTKEHGALFEHIRSVGILLPVSVAGAWGSRILSEKIKNILKAKVHLEELRYLLILAQDLGVYSVEIELSDLEAINGHLKKYLVRVRNGKTRKLI
;
A
#
# COMPACT_ATOMS: atom_id res chain seq x y z
N MET A 1 -11.05 -22.19 11.58
CA MET A 1 -10.82 -20.82 12.05
C MET A 1 -12.06 -20.03 11.68
N THR A 2 -12.66 -19.30 12.62
CA THR A 2 -13.89 -18.55 12.37
C THR A 2 -13.55 -17.34 11.52
N ASP A 3 -14.03 -17.29 10.27
CA ASP A 3 -13.84 -16.14 9.40
C ASP A 3 -14.50 -14.90 10.03
N ILE A 4 -13.71 -13.85 10.23
CA ILE A 4 -14.22 -12.55 10.69
C ILE A 4 -14.92 -11.92 9.48
N GLN A 5 -16.25 -11.99 9.42
CA GLN A 5 -17.02 -11.31 8.37
C GLN A 5 -17.34 -9.87 8.80
N ILE A 6 -16.69 -8.89 8.17
CA ILE A 6 -17.00 -7.47 8.33
C ILE A 6 -17.57 -6.98 7.02
N GLU A 7 -18.84 -6.60 7.04
CA GLU A 7 -19.50 -5.95 5.90
C GLU A 7 -19.54 -4.44 6.10
N PHE A 8 -19.32 -3.70 5.00
CA PHE A 8 -19.45 -2.25 5.02
C PHE A 8 -20.87 -1.84 4.59
N PRO A 9 -21.57 -1.00 5.36
CA PRO A 9 -22.91 -0.55 5.03
C PRO A 9 -23.03 0.20 3.70
N GLU A 10 -24.25 0.23 3.14
CA GLU A 10 -24.55 0.91 1.86
C GLU A 10 -24.42 2.43 1.90
N ASN A 11 -24.35 3.03 3.09
CA ASN A 11 -24.19 4.46 3.28
C ASN A 11 -23.05 4.74 4.25
N TYR A 12 -22.37 5.87 4.06
CA TYR A 12 -21.36 6.40 4.99
C TYR A 12 -21.74 7.77 5.51
N HIS A 13 -21.23 8.14 6.69
CA HIS A 13 -21.55 9.43 7.32
C HIS A 13 -20.46 10.47 7.12
N PHE A 14 -19.21 10.01 6.94
CA PHE A 14 -18.06 10.87 6.78
C PHE A 14 -17.01 10.21 5.90
N SER A 15 -16.24 11.01 5.19
CA SER A 15 -15.11 10.54 4.39
C SER A 15 -13.97 11.51 4.47
N THR A 16 -12.76 10.99 4.64
CA THR A 16 -11.52 11.77 4.64
C THR A 16 -10.49 11.11 3.72
N GLU A 17 -9.49 11.88 3.30
CA GLU A 17 -8.37 11.41 2.49
C GLU A 17 -7.07 11.69 3.25
N LEU A 18 -6.31 10.64 3.56
CA LEU A 18 -5.00 10.74 4.21
C LEU A 18 -3.90 10.34 3.22
N SER A 19 -2.79 11.06 3.27
CA SER A 19 -1.59 10.72 2.48
C SER A 19 -0.68 9.84 3.31
N ILE A 20 -0.25 8.71 2.74
CA ILE A 20 0.65 7.76 3.41
C ILE A 20 2.05 8.36 3.52
N ARG A 21 2.52 8.44 4.76
CA ARG A 21 3.82 8.99 5.15
C ARG A 21 4.86 7.88 5.19
N LYS A 22 6.14 8.26 5.15
CA LYS A 22 7.24 7.29 5.31
C LYS A 22 7.19 6.55 6.65
N THR A 23 6.74 7.23 7.70
CA THR A 23 6.58 6.66 9.04
C THR A 23 5.55 5.54 9.12
N ASP A 24 4.65 5.47 8.14
CA ASP A 24 3.57 4.48 8.11
C ASP A 24 4.05 3.15 7.49
N LEU A 25 5.22 3.16 6.84
CA LEU A 25 5.79 2.02 6.12
C LEU A 25 6.57 1.10 7.07
N THR A 26 6.54 -0.20 6.76
CA THR A 26 7.50 -1.18 7.27
C THR A 26 8.56 -1.46 6.22
N LEU A 27 9.82 -1.37 6.64
CA LEU A 27 11.00 -1.63 5.80
C LEU A 27 11.02 -0.79 4.51
N ASP A 28 10.40 0.39 4.51
CA ASP A 28 10.23 1.28 3.35
C ASP A 28 9.50 0.66 2.13
N ILE A 29 8.78 -0.45 2.31
CA ILE A 29 8.11 -1.18 1.21
C ILE A 29 6.61 -0.88 1.17
N HIS A 30 5.87 -1.25 2.21
CA HIS A 30 4.41 -1.08 2.30
C HIS A 30 3.99 -0.67 3.71
N VAL A 31 2.77 -0.14 3.85
CA VAL A 31 2.21 0.26 5.15
C VAL A 31 2.12 -0.96 6.07
N SER A 32 2.60 -0.80 7.31
CA SER A 32 2.56 -1.88 8.28
C SER A 32 1.13 -2.27 8.64
N PHE A 33 0.89 -3.54 9.01
CA PHE A 33 -0.42 -3.96 9.49
C PHE A 33 -0.87 -3.14 10.71
N ALA A 34 0.05 -2.73 11.59
CA ALA A 34 -0.25 -1.91 12.77
C ALA A 34 -0.60 -0.47 12.39
N SER A 35 0.08 0.09 11.39
CA SER A 35 -0.11 1.47 10.93
C SER A 35 -1.47 1.70 10.29
N ILE A 36 -2.13 0.64 9.81
CA ILE A 36 -3.55 0.71 9.41
C ILE A 36 -4.42 1.16 10.58
N LEU A 37 -4.15 0.70 11.80
CA LEU A 37 -4.92 1.12 12.96
C LEU A 37 -4.63 2.58 13.30
N ASP A 38 -3.37 3.04 13.22
CA ASP A 38 -3.02 4.45 13.43
C ASP A 38 -3.73 5.38 12.42
N ILE A 39 -3.79 4.96 11.16
CA ILE A 39 -4.55 5.66 10.10
C ILE A 39 -6.05 5.71 10.44
N VAL A 40 -6.61 4.62 10.95
CA VAL A 40 -8.01 4.58 11.41
C VAL A 40 -8.22 5.48 12.63
N MET A 41 -7.26 5.56 13.56
CA MET A 41 -7.32 6.45 14.71
C MET A 41 -7.35 7.92 14.30
N GLU A 42 -6.56 8.30 13.30
CA GLU A 42 -6.60 9.64 12.73
C GLU A 42 -7.97 9.95 12.09
N ALA A 43 -8.50 9.03 11.27
CA ALA A 43 -9.82 9.19 10.67
C ALA A 43 -10.95 9.27 11.71
N HIS A 44 -10.83 8.51 12.79
CA HIS A 44 -11.72 8.56 13.95
C HIS A 44 -11.71 9.95 14.59
N LEU A 45 -10.53 10.54 14.86
CA LEU A 45 -10.42 11.88 15.43
C LEU A 45 -11.08 12.92 14.52
N GLN A 46 -10.80 12.87 13.21
CA GLN A 46 -11.39 13.79 12.24
C GLN A 46 -12.92 13.64 12.14
N PHE A 47 -13.44 12.41 12.27
CA PHE A 47 -14.88 12.18 12.27
C PHE A 47 -15.58 12.82 13.49
N PHE A 48 -15.02 12.66 14.70
CA PHE A 48 -15.60 13.31 15.88
C PHE A 48 -15.48 14.83 15.85
N GLN A 49 -14.37 15.36 15.32
CA GLN A 49 -14.23 16.80 15.07
C GLN A 49 -15.28 17.32 14.08
N TYR A 50 -15.56 16.58 13.01
CA TYR A 50 -16.64 16.89 12.07
C TYR A 50 -18.01 16.94 12.75
N LEU A 51 -18.26 16.10 13.75
CA LEU A 51 -19.47 16.13 14.58
C LEU A 51 -19.47 17.24 15.64
N GLY A 52 -18.40 18.02 15.75
CA GLY A 52 -18.26 19.10 16.73
C GLY A 52 -17.80 18.63 18.11
N PHE A 53 -17.19 17.46 18.21
CA PHE A 53 -16.73 16.88 19.47
C PHE A 53 -15.22 16.66 19.53
N ALA A 54 -14.68 16.76 20.75
CA ALA A 54 -13.42 16.12 21.09
C ALA A 54 -13.71 14.69 21.58
N VAL A 55 -12.90 13.71 21.20
CA VAL A 55 -13.11 12.30 21.63
C VAL A 55 -12.96 12.11 23.15
N THR A 56 -12.27 13.05 23.80
CA THR A 56 -12.15 13.13 25.26
C THR A 56 -13.36 13.79 25.92
N ASP A 57 -14.18 14.53 25.17
CA ASP A 57 -15.34 15.26 25.68
C ASP A 57 -16.50 15.29 24.68
N ILE A 58 -17.39 14.31 24.83
CA ILE A 58 -18.67 14.18 24.15
C ILE A 58 -19.75 14.30 25.22
N TYR A 59 -20.23 15.53 25.44
CA TYR A 59 -21.18 15.87 26.51
C TYR A 59 -20.67 15.47 27.92
N GLY A 60 -19.41 15.75 28.23
CA GLY A 60 -18.79 15.43 29.51
C GLY A 60 -18.47 13.95 29.71
N LYS A 61 -18.38 13.19 28.62
CA LYS A 61 -18.01 11.76 28.58
C LYS A 61 -16.95 11.52 27.53
N SER A 62 -16.01 10.63 27.81
CA SER A 62 -15.01 10.19 26.83
C SER A 62 -15.45 8.88 26.19
N ILE A 63 -14.69 8.39 25.21
CA ILE A 63 -14.91 7.07 24.60
C ILE A 63 -13.68 6.17 24.76
N ILE A 64 -13.94 4.86 24.82
CA ILE A 64 -12.92 3.81 24.85
C ILE A 64 -13.26 2.71 23.83
N PHE A 65 -12.24 1.99 23.35
CA PHE A 65 -12.44 0.86 22.44
C PHE A 65 -12.56 -0.45 23.21
N ALA A 66 -13.63 -1.19 22.96
CA ALA A 66 -13.92 -2.46 23.62
C ALA A 66 -13.39 -3.66 22.84
N ASN A 67 -13.54 -3.62 21.52
CA ASN A 67 -12.99 -4.62 20.60
C ASN A 67 -12.76 -4.00 19.21
N ALA A 68 -11.94 -4.65 18.41
CA ALA A 68 -11.72 -4.30 17.02
C ALA A 68 -11.59 -5.58 16.18
N GLY A 69 -12.20 -5.57 14.99
CA GLY A 69 -11.97 -6.54 13.93
C GLY A 69 -11.40 -5.82 12.71
N ILE A 70 -10.41 -6.45 12.06
CA ILE A 70 -9.73 -5.88 10.89
C ILE A 70 -9.67 -6.95 9.80
N LEU A 71 -10.04 -6.58 8.59
CA LEU A 71 -9.83 -7.35 7.37
C LEU A 71 -8.88 -6.57 6.46
N TYR A 72 -7.74 -7.16 6.15
CA TYR A 72 -6.77 -6.64 5.18
C TYR A 72 -7.11 -7.19 3.80
N GLN A 73 -7.26 -6.31 2.81
CA GLN A 73 -7.76 -6.65 1.47
C GLN A 73 -6.85 -6.13 0.34
N GLY A 74 -5.90 -5.25 0.65
CA GLY A 74 -4.94 -4.71 -0.31
C GLY A 74 -3.82 -3.93 0.38
N GLU A 75 -2.83 -3.52 -0.39
CA GLU A 75 -1.65 -2.81 0.10
C GLU A 75 -1.74 -1.29 -0.09
N LEU A 76 -1.08 -0.56 0.82
CA LEU A 76 -0.82 0.87 0.70
C LEU A 76 0.68 1.10 0.59
N LEU A 77 1.06 2.00 -0.30
CA LEU A 77 2.44 2.38 -0.57
C LEU A 77 2.70 3.84 -0.21
N TYR A 78 3.98 4.21 -0.19
CA TYR A 78 4.37 5.60 0.04
C TYR A 78 3.70 6.57 -0.95
N ASN A 79 3.19 7.70 -0.46
CA ASN A 79 2.43 8.70 -1.22
C ASN A 79 1.09 8.23 -1.80
N ASP A 80 0.63 7.01 -1.50
CA ASP A 80 -0.75 6.66 -1.76
C ASP A 80 -1.67 7.63 -1.00
N ARG A 81 -2.82 7.90 -1.61
CA ARG A 81 -3.90 8.61 -0.95
C ARG A 81 -4.96 7.60 -0.55
N VAL A 82 -5.04 7.33 0.74
CA VAL A 82 -6.07 6.45 1.27
C VAL A 82 -7.32 7.27 1.55
N LYS A 83 -8.41 6.88 0.90
CA LYS A 83 -9.73 7.38 1.20
C LYS A 83 -10.40 6.48 2.23
N ILE A 84 -10.86 7.10 3.31
CA ILE A 84 -11.40 6.42 4.47
C ILE A 84 -12.85 6.84 4.64
N ASP A 85 -13.75 5.88 4.52
CA ASP A 85 -15.18 6.08 4.74
C ASP A 85 -15.55 5.60 6.13
N VAL A 86 -16.30 6.42 6.87
CA VAL A 86 -16.65 6.15 8.26
C VAL A 86 -18.15 6.02 8.40
N VAL A 87 -18.56 4.93 9.04
CA VAL A 87 -19.93 4.67 9.44
C VAL A 87 -19.97 4.54 10.95
N LEU A 88 -21.02 5.10 11.54
CA LEU A 88 -21.37 4.89 12.93
C LEU A 88 -22.72 4.22 12.96
N ASN A 89 -22.80 3.00 13.50
CA ASN A 89 -24.04 2.25 13.55
C ASN A 89 -24.15 1.43 14.85
N ASN A 90 -25.18 0.58 14.91
CA ASN A 90 -25.40 -0.36 16.01
C ASN A 90 -25.37 0.29 17.40
N LEU A 91 -26.13 1.39 17.55
CA LEU A 91 -26.24 2.13 18.79
C LEU A 91 -26.97 1.29 19.85
N GLY A 92 -26.24 0.87 20.86
CA GLY A 92 -26.77 0.23 22.06
C GLY A 92 -26.96 1.22 23.21
N GLU A 93 -27.20 0.69 24.41
CA GLU A 93 -27.41 1.51 25.62
C GLU A 93 -26.15 2.33 26.00
N LYS A 94 -24.96 1.72 25.90
CA LYS A 94 -23.67 2.26 26.37
C LYS A 94 -22.58 2.33 25.29
N SER A 95 -22.92 1.92 24.07
CA SER A 95 -21.94 1.59 23.04
C SER A 95 -22.46 1.83 21.64
N PHE A 96 -21.56 1.90 20.67
CA PHE A 96 -21.87 1.93 19.25
C PHE A 96 -20.72 1.28 18.47
N ASP A 97 -20.95 0.96 17.21
CA ASP A 97 -19.93 0.45 16.31
C ASP A 97 -19.46 1.59 15.38
N LEU A 98 -18.15 1.67 15.18
CA LEU A 98 -17.56 2.42 14.08
C LEU A 98 -17.03 1.44 13.05
N THR A 99 -17.46 1.59 11.80
CA THR A 99 -16.93 0.83 10.68
C THR A 99 -16.19 1.78 9.74
N PHE A 100 -14.94 1.45 9.43
CA PHE A 100 -14.07 2.17 8.53
C PHE A 100 -13.80 1.32 7.30
N ARG A 101 -13.90 1.94 6.12
CA ARG A 101 -13.44 1.34 4.87
C ARG A 101 -12.33 2.17 4.27
N LEU A 102 -11.16 1.55 4.17
CA LEU A 102 -9.99 2.12 3.54
C LEU A 102 -9.96 1.64 2.09
N SER A 103 -9.74 2.59 1.20
CA SER A 103 -9.63 2.35 -0.23
C SER A 103 -8.66 3.34 -0.87
N LYS A 104 -8.11 3.01 -2.04
CA LYS A 104 -7.26 3.93 -2.81
C LYS A 104 -7.77 4.08 -4.24
N ASP A 105 -7.12 4.96 -4.99
CA ASP A 105 -7.47 5.29 -6.37
C ASP A 105 -8.94 5.69 -6.56
N GLN A 106 -9.42 6.59 -5.70
CA GLN A 106 -10.81 7.07 -5.70
C GLN A 106 -11.83 5.94 -5.46
N ARG A 107 -11.55 5.06 -4.49
CA ARG A 107 -12.40 3.93 -4.08
C ARG A 107 -12.49 2.79 -5.09
N LYS A 108 -11.48 2.65 -5.96
CA LYS A 108 -11.37 1.53 -6.90
C LYS A 108 -10.78 0.30 -6.24
N GLU A 109 -9.76 0.49 -5.43
CA GLU A 109 -9.02 -0.59 -4.79
C GLU A 109 -9.37 -0.68 -3.31
N LYS A 110 -9.71 -1.88 -2.85
CA LYS A 110 -9.95 -2.18 -1.44
C LYS A 110 -8.61 -2.29 -0.72
N VAL A 111 -8.52 -1.70 0.46
CA VAL A 111 -7.31 -1.78 1.30
C VAL A 111 -7.61 -2.51 2.59
N ALA A 112 -8.55 -2.01 3.38
CA ALA A 112 -8.92 -2.64 4.63
C ALA A 112 -10.35 -2.29 5.06
N LEU A 113 -10.96 -3.20 5.81
CA LEU A 113 -12.19 -2.95 6.55
C LEU A 113 -11.91 -3.10 8.04
N VAL A 114 -12.27 -2.09 8.82
CA VAL A 114 -12.06 -2.08 10.25
C VAL A 114 -13.37 -1.82 10.94
N LYS A 115 -13.73 -2.65 11.93
CA LYS A 115 -14.91 -2.44 12.76
C LYS A 115 -14.50 -2.41 14.22
N ILE A 116 -14.85 -1.34 14.93
CA ILE A 116 -14.47 -1.11 16.32
C ILE A 116 -15.74 -0.91 17.15
N ARG A 117 -15.90 -1.68 18.24
CA ARG A 117 -16.93 -1.40 19.25
C ARG A 117 -16.40 -0.32 20.18
N VAL A 118 -17.16 0.76 20.31
CA VAL A 118 -16.84 1.90 21.16
C VAL A 118 -17.81 1.96 22.33
N LEU A 119 -17.30 2.29 23.52
CA LEU A 119 -18.07 2.50 24.75
C LEU A 119 -17.90 3.94 25.22
N PHE A 120 -18.96 4.53 25.78
CA PHE A 120 -18.83 5.76 26.55
C PHE A 120 -18.26 5.47 27.94
N PHE A 121 -17.34 6.30 28.39
CA PHE A 121 -16.63 6.13 29.65
C PHE A 121 -16.49 7.45 30.39
N ASP A 122 -16.64 7.40 31.70
CA ASP A 122 -16.38 8.52 32.59
C ASP A 122 -15.10 8.22 33.38
N TYR A 123 -14.04 8.97 33.11
CA TYR A 123 -12.74 8.78 33.78
C TYR A 123 -12.74 9.25 35.24
N SER A 124 -13.65 10.13 35.64
CA SER A 124 -13.74 10.63 37.01
C SER A 124 -14.18 9.52 37.96
N ILE A 125 -15.17 8.73 37.54
CA ILE A 125 -15.70 7.59 38.30
C ILE A 125 -15.21 6.23 37.77
N ARG A 126 -14.41 6.24 36.70
CA ARG A 126 -13.84 5.07 35.99
C ARG A 126 -14.88 4.00 35.65
N ARG A 127 -16.01 4.40 35.04
CA ARG A 127 -17.10 3.49 34.67
C ARG A 127 -17.63 3.74 33.26
N VAL A 128 -18.13 2.67 32.66
CA VAL A 128 -18.86 2.71 31.39
C VAL A 128 -20.21 3.39 31.60
N MET A 129 -20.53 4.36 30.75
CA MET A 129 -21.72 5.19 30.85
C MET A 129 -22.71 4.94 29.70
N PRO A 130 -24.00 5.20 29.91
CA PRO A 130 -24.97 5.27 28.81
C PRO A 130 -24.56 6.31 27.77
N VAL A 131 -24.96 6.06 26.53
CA VAL A 131 -24.80 7.03 25.44
C VAL A 131 -25.52 8.34 25.82
N PRO A 132 -24.84 9.50 25.81
CA PRO A 132 -25.47 10.78 26.11
C PRO A 132 -26.64 11.09 25.18
N GLU A 133 -27.76 11.58 25.72
CA GLU A 133 -28.96 11.89 24.94
C GLU A 133 -28.71 12.92 23.83
N GLY A 134 -27.83 13.90 24.08
CA GLY A 134 -27.41 14.86 23.06
C GLY A 134 -26.71 14.19 21.87
N PHE A 135 -25.90 13.16 22.13
CA PHE A 135 -25.24 12.40 21.08
C PHE A 135 -26.23 11.56 20.28
N LYS A 136 -27.21 10.92 20.94
CA LYS A 136 -28.29 10.17 20.26
C LYS A 136 -29.07 11.06 19.28
N LYS A 137 -29.32 12.33 19.64
CA LYS A 137 -30.03 13.28 18.76
C LYS A 137 -29.21 13.62 17.52
N ILE A 138 -27.91 13.85 17.67
CA ILE A 138 -27.02 14.13 16.53
C ILE A 138 -26.96 12.93 15.59
N LEU A 139 -26.86 11.71 16.13
CA LEU A 139 -26.86 10.49 15.33
C LEU A 139 -28.13 10.29 14.49
N ARG A 140 -29.29 10.72 14.97
CA ARG A 140 -30.54 10.66 14.20
C ARG A 140 -30.54 11.60 13.00
N ASN A 141 -29.74 12.67 13.07
CA ASN A 141 -29.71 13.75 12.08
C ASN A 141 -28.39 13.80 11.30
N ILE A 142 -27.50 12.83 11.50
CA ILE A 142 -26.21 12.80 10.82
C ILE A 142 -26.47 12.58 9.32
N PRO A 143 -25.87 13.39 8.43
CA PRO A 143 -26.04 13.18 7.01
C PRO A 143 -25.46 11.81 6.62
N SER A 144 -26.18 11.10 5.75
CA SER A 144 -25.74 9.86 5.16
C SER A 144 -25.56 10.05 3.65
N TYR A 145 -24.49 9.45 3.13
CA TYR A 145 -24.11 9.54 1.73
C TYR A 145 -24.05 8.15 1.13
N PRO A 146 -24.53 7.95 -0.11
CA PRO A 146 -24.50 6.65 -0.76
C PRO A 146 -23.05 6.18 -0.89
N SER A 147 -22.78 4.97 -0.42
CA SER A 147 -21.50 4.32 -0.61
C SER A 147 -21.40 3.80 -2.05
N PRO A 148 -20.55 4.38 -2.91
CA PRO A 148 -20.22 3.72 -4.18
C PRO A 148 -19.65 2.33 -3.87
N LYS A 149 -20.02 1.34 -4.69
CA LYS A 149 -19.50 -0.01 -4.54
C LYS A 149 -17.99 0.00 -4.81
N VAL A 150 -17.21 -0.29 -3.78
CA VAL A 150 -15.75 -0.36 -3.85
C VAL A 150 -15.40 -1.73 -4.38
N GLY A 151 -14.72 -1.78 -5.53
CA GLY A 151 -14.30 -3.02 -6.16
C GLY A 151 -15.44 -3.89 -6.71
N THR A 152 -16.57 -3.32 -7.16
CA THR A 152 -17.45 -4.05 -8.08
C THR A 152 -16.99 -3.88 -9.51
N GLU A 153 -16.81 -5.03 -10.14
CA GLU A 153 -16.72 -5.23 -11.57
C GLU A 153 -18.11 -4.96 -12.16
N GLU A 154 -18.37 -3.72 -12.57
CA GLU A 154 -19.16 -3.58 -13.79
C GLU A 154 -18.26 -4.02 -14.93
N GLU A 155 -18.73 -5.05 -15.62
CA GLU A 155 -18.13 -5.71 -16.76
C GLU A 155 -17.68 -4.70 -17.82
N HIS A 156 -16.39 -4.39 -17.81
CA HIS A 156 -15.65 -4.27 -19.06
C HIS A 156 -14.63 -5.41 -19.11
N GLU A 157 -15.14 -6.61 -19.45
CA GLU A 157 -14.37 -7.73 -19.99
C GLU A 157 -13.56 -7.37 -21.26
N GLN A 158 -13.67 -6.14 -21.76
CA GLN A 158 -12.83 -5.61 -22.82
C GLN A 158 -11.51 -4.97 -22.36
N GLN A 159 -11.22 -4.89 -21.04
CA GLN A 159 -9.95 -4.31 -20.56
C GLN A 159 -9.10 -5.23 -19.67
N ARG A 160 -9.66 -6.29 -19.07
CA ARG A 160 -8.88 -7.27 -18.30
C ARG A 160 -8.13 -8.30 -19.14
N SER A 161 -8.53 -8.51 -20.40
CA SER A 161 -7.75 -9.31 -21.35
C SER A 161 -6.57 -8.54 -21.98
N THR A 162 -6.46 -7.23 -21.75
CA THR A 162 -5.42 -6.38 -22.35
C THR A 162 -4.28 -6.02 -21.40
N GLN A 163 -4.51 -5.92 -20.09
CA GLN A 163 -3.45 -5.48 -19.16
C GLN A 163 -2.44 -6.57 -18.76
N VAL A 164 -2.85 -7.83 -18.67
CA VAL A 164 -1.91 -8.92 -18.34
C VAL A 164 -0.94 -9.19 -19.50
N ARG A 165 -1.24 -8.71 -20.72
CA ARG A 165 -0.37 -8.81 -21.90
C ARG A 165 0.34 -7.51 -22.28
N ASP A 166 0.17 -6.42 -21.53
CA ASP A 166 0.85 -5.14 -21.83
C ASP A 166 2.25 -5.03 -21.18
N PHE A 167 2.56 -5.92 -20.25
CA PHE A 167 3.87 -6.02 -19.59
C PHE A 167 5.02 -6.35 -20.56
N ASP A 168 4.73 -7.01 -21.69
CA ASP A 168 5.70 -7.35 -22.73
C ASP A 168 6.09 -6.18 -23.64
N ARG A 169 5.39 -5.04 -23.59
CA ARG A 169 5.67 -3.90 -24.50
C ARG A 169 6.88 -3.07 -24.08
N LEU A 170 7.26 -3.09 -22.81
CA LEU A 170 8.45 -2.39 -22.31
C LEU A 170 9.67 -3.29 -22.34
N GLU A 171 10.52 -3.07 -23.33
CA GLU A 171 11.78 -3.79 -23.48
C GLU A 171 12.66 -3.76 -22.22
N VAL A 172 12.72 -2.61 -21.52
CA VAL A 172 13.46 -2.48 -20.25
C VAL A 172 12.88 -3.34 -19.13
N LEU A 173 11.56 -3.54 -19.10
CA LEU A 173 10.90 -4.36 -18.09
C LEU A 173 11.12 -5.85 -18.36
N ARG A 174 11.05 -6.25 -19.64
CA ARG A 174 11.38 -7.61 -20.06
C ARG A 174 12.82 -7.99 -19.71
N LEU A 175 13.77 -7.09 -19.95
CA LEU A 175 15.17 -7.29 -19.57
C LEU A 175 15.36 -7.37 -18.04
N ALA A 176 14.72 -6.48 -17.29
CA ALA A 176 14.74 -6.50 -15.83
C ALA A 176 14.18 -7.80 -15.25
N HIS A 177 13.06 -8.30 -15.80
CA HIS A 177 12.49 -9.57 -15.40
C HIS A 177 13.39 -10.76 -15.75
N GLY A 178 13.98 -10.76 -16.95
CA GLY A 178 14.94 -11.78 -17.37
C GLY A 178 16.16 -11.87 -16.45
N LEU A 179 16.69 -10.72 -16.00
CA LEU A 179 17.77 -10.67 -15.02
C LEU A 179 17.35 -11.29 -13.69
N ILE A 180 16.15 -11.00 -13.16
CA ILE A 180 15.68 -11.60 -11.90
C ILE A 180 15.63 -13.12 -11.99
N LEU A 181 15.12 -13.67 -13.08
CA LEU A 181 15.05 -15.13 -13.24
C LEU A 181 16.47 -15.75 -13.17
N LYS A 182 17.48 -15.06 -13.73
CA LYS A 182 18.88 -15.46 -13.58
C LYS A 182 19.36 -15.31 -12.13
N LEU A 183 19.10 -14.18 -11.47
CA LEU A 183 19.44 -13.92 -10.05
C LEU A 183 18.81 -14.92 -9.07
N TYR A 184 17.64 -15.48 -9.39
CA TYR A 184 16.99 -16.53 -8.60
C TYR A 184 17.50 -17.94 -8.95
N SER A 185 18.11 -18.10 -10.11
CA SER A 185 18.84 -19.32 -10.47
C SER A 185 20.26 -19.34 -9.89
N LEU A 186 20.82 -18.17 -9.57
CA LEU A 186 22.06 -18.00 -8.82
C LEU A 186 21.92 -18.64 -7.43
N GLY A 187 22.85 -19.54 -7.08
CA GLY A 187 22.84 -20.32 -5.84
C GLY A 187 22.19 -21.71 -5.95
N ASN A 188 21.35 -21.98 -6.96
CA ASN A 188 20.83 -23.32 -7.21
C ASN A 188 21.75 -24.17 -8.09
N LYS A 189 22.59 -23.53 -8.93
CA LYS A 189 23.38 -24.22 -9.97
C LYS A 189 24.75 -24.76 -9.57
N GLU A 190 25.29 -24.43 -8.41
CA GLU A 190 26.52 -25.05 -7.92
C GLU A 190 26.48 -25.21 -6.40
N ARG A 191 26.30 -26.47 -5.95
CA ARG A 191 26.59 -26.91 -4.59
C ARG A 191 28.11 -26.98 -4.40
N ASN A 192 28.82 -25.87 -4.56
CA ASN A 192 30.20 -25.72 -4.13
C ASN A 192 30.21 -25.22 -2.68
N SER A 193 31.19 -25.63 -1.87
CA SER A 193 31.19 -25.37 -0.42
C SER A 193 31.11 -23.89 -0.03
N GLY A 194 31.51 -22.97 -0.92
CA GLY A 194 31.47 -21.51 -0.70
C GLY A 194 30.09 -20.84 -0.81
N THR A 195 29.09 -21.44 -1.48
CA THR A 195 27.74 -20.83 -1.58
C THR A 195 26.97 -20.84 -0.25
N LYS A 196 27.35 -21.70 0.71
CA LYS A 196 26.77 -21.68 2.06
C LYS A 196 27.32 -20.54 2.93
N GLU A 197 28.60 -20.20 2.79
CA GLU A 197 29.25 -19.16 3.59
C GLU A 197 28.77 -17.75 3.21
N HIS A 198 28.34 -17.56 1.95
CA HIS A 198 27.88 -16.27 1.44
C HIS A 198 26.37 -16.21 1.14
N GLY A 199 25.55 -17.06 1.77
CA GLY A 199 24.10 -17.10 1.53
C GLY A 199 23.39 -15.74 1.74
N ALA A 200 23.82 -14.96 2.73
CA ALA A 200 23.27 -13.63 3.00
C ALA A 200 23.51 -12.64 1.83
N LEU A 201 24.65 -12.75 1.13
CA LEU A 201 24.95 -11.91 -0.03
C LEU A 201 23.97 -12.22 -1.18
N PHE A 202 23.67 -13.49 -1.44
CA PHE A 202 22.72 -13.86 -2.50
C PHE A 202 21.27 -13.49 -2.17
N GLU A 203 20.87 -13.57 -0.89
CA GLU A 203 19.57 -13.03 -0.48
C GLU A 203 19.50 -11.51 -0.70
N HIS A 204 20.57 -10.78 -0.42
CA HIS A 204 20.64 -9.34 -0.69
C HIS A 204 20.65 -9.01 -2.18
N ILE A 205 21.39 -9.78 -3.00
CA ILE A 205 21.34 -9.64 -4.47
C ILE A 205 19.91 -9.86 -4.99
N ARG A 206 19.21 -10.88 -4.49
CA ARG A 206 17.81 -11.12 -4.88
C ARG A 206 16.87 -10.02 -4.42
N SER A 207 17.03 -9.52 -3.19
CA SER A 207 16.18 -8.46 -2.65
C SER A 207 16.29 -7.17 -3.46
N VAL A 208 17.53 -6.73 -3.78
CA VAL A 208 17.77 -5.56 -4.63
C VAL A 208 17.33 -5.84 -6.07
N GLY A 209 17.51 -7.07 -6.56
CA GLY A 209 17.07 -7.54 -7.88
C GLY A 209 15.60 -7.27 -8.15
N ILE A 210 14.73 -7.58 -7.18
CA ILE A 210 13.27 -7.36 -7.27
C ILE A 210 12.90 -5.89 -7.43
N LEU A 211 13.68 -4.96 -6.84
CA LEU A 211 13.37 -3.53 -6.87
C LEU A 211 13.51 -2.91 -8.27
N LEU A 212 14.28 -3.55 -9.15
CA LEU A 212 14.54 -3.10 -10.51
C LEU A 212 13.25 -3.07 -11.37
N PRO A 213 12.53 -4.18 -11.62
CA PRO A 213 11.27 -4.16 -12.36
C PRO A 213 10.17 -3.39 -11.62
N VAL A 214 10.16 -3.40 -10.28
CA VAL A 214 9.18 -2.63 -9.48
C VAL A 214 9.30 -1.14 -9.78
N SER A 215 10.53 -0.61 -9.78
CA SER A 215 10.80 0.79 -10.10
C SER A 215 10.49 1.11 -11.58
N VAL A 216 10.80 0.20 -12.51
CA VAL A 216 10.47 0.36 -13.93
C VAL A 216 8.96 0.39 -14.17
N ALA A 217 8.21 -0.53 -13.55
CA ALA A 217 6.76 -0.58 -13.63
C ALA A 217 6.11 0.66 -13.01
N GLY A 218 6.64 1.14 -11.87
CA GLY A 218 6.21 2.38 -11.23
C GLY A 218 6.39 3.61 -12.14
N ALA A 219 7.46 3.66 -12.93
CA ALA A 219 7.64 4.72 -13.94
C ALA A 219 6.64 4.61 -15.10
N TRP A 220 6.33 3.39 -15.54
CA TRP A 220 5.35 3.16 -16.61
C TRP A 220 3.94 3.56 -16.18
N GLY A 221 3.46 3.04 -15.05
CA GLY A 221 2.11 3.25 -14.55
C GLY A 221 1.82 4.68 -14.06
N SER A 222 2.85 5.43 -13.66
CA SER A 222 2.65 6.80 -13.18
C SER A 222 2.13 7.74 -14.27
N ARG A 223 1.22 8.65 -13.91
CA ARG A 223 0.71 9.71 -14.80
C ARG A 223 1.46 11.03 -14.62
N ILE A 224 2.29 11.14 -13.58
CA ILE A 224 2.98 12.37 -13.17
C ILE A 224 4.43 12.32 -13.64
N LEU A 225 4.87 13.32 -14.41
CA LEU A 225 6.21 13.34 -15.02
C LEU A 225 7.35 13.24 -13.99
N SER A 226 7.25 13.96 -12.87
CA SER A 226 8.24 13.92 -11.79
C SER A 226 8.36 12.52 -11.17
N GLU A 227 7.24 11.84 -10.94
CA GLU A 227 7.23 10.46 -10.43
C GLU A 227 7.76 9.45 -11.46
N LYS A 228 7.50 9.65 -12.77
CA LYS A 228 8.14 8.82 -13.81
C LYS A 228 9.66 8.94 -13.75
N ILE A 229 10.18 10.18 -13.71
CA ILE A 229 11.62 10.45 -13.65
C ILE A 229 12.22 9.86 -12.38
N LYS A 230 11.59 10.08 -11.22
CA LYS A 230 12.03 9.57 -9.92
C LYS A 230 12.12 8.05 -9.91
N ASN A 231 11.12 7.35 -10.42
CA ASN A 231 11.13 5.88 -10.49
C ASN A 231 12.20 5.35 -11.46
N ILE A 232 12.45 6.02 -12.60
CA ILE A 232 13.55 5.66 -13.49
C ILE A 232 14.91 5.86 -12.81
N LEU A 233 15.07 6.94 -12.03
CA LEU A 233 16.30 7.18 -11.27
C LEU A 233 16.48 6.15 -10.16
N LYS A 234 15.43 5.76 -9.45
CA LYS A 234 15.47 4.64 -8.48
C LYS A 234 15.91 3.34 -9.14
N ALA A 235 15.34 2.98 -10.30
CA ALA A 235 15.76 1.81 -11.05
C ALA A 235 17.26 1.83 -11.38
N LYS A 236 17.80 3.01 -11.73
CA LYS A 236 19.25 3.16 -11.95
C LYS A 236 20.08 2.99 -10.68
N VAL A 237 19.60 3.48 -9.53
CA VAL A 237 20.29 3.27 -8.24
C VAL A 237 20.36 1.78 -7.91
N HIS A 238 19.25 1.06 -8.02
CA HIS A 238 19.23 -0.39 -7.80
C HIS A 238 20.13 -1.15 -8.77
N LEU A 239 20.26 -0.67 -10.01
CA LEU A 239 21.17 -1.23 -11.00
C LEU A 239 22.64 -1.10 -10.59
N GLU A 240 23.05 0.07 -10.11
CA GLU A 240 24.43 0.26 -9.60
C GLU A 240 24.70 -0.53 -8.33
N GLU A 241 23.70 -0.65 -7.43
CA GLU A 241 23.80 -1.49 -6.25
C GLU A 241 23.97 -2.97 -6.62
N LEU A 242 23.15 -3.48 -7.55
CA LEU A 242 23.31 -4.84 -8.09
C LEU A 242 24.67 -5.04 -8.74
N ARG A 243 25.16 -4.05 -9.49
CA ARG A 243 26.48 -4.11 -10.12
C ARG A 243 27.57 -4.30 -9.07
N TYR A 244 27.54 -3.52 -8.00
CA TYR A 244 28.49 -3.63 -6.90
C TYR A 244 28.41 -5.02 -6.24
N LEU A 245 27.21 -5.50 -5.92
CA LEU A 245 27.02 -6.77 -5.24
C LEU A 245 27.46 -7.98 -6.09
N LEU A 246 27.25 -7.93 -7.39
CA LEU A 246 27.70 -8.97 -8.32
C LEU A 246 29.23 -8.97 -8.45
N ILE A 247 29.85 -7.79 -8.57
CA ILE A 247 31.33 -7.67 -8.56
C ILE A 247 31.87 -8.22 -7.24
N LEU A 248 31.26 -7.89 -6.11
CA LEU A 248 31.65 -8.43 -4.81
C LEU A 248 31.55 -9.96 -4.77
N ALA A 249 30.48 -10.55 -5.33
CA ALA A 249 30.32 -11.99 -5.41
C ALA A 249 31.41 -12.65 -6.28
N GLN A 250 31.85 -11.98 -7.35
CA GLN A 250 32.95 -12.42 -8.20
C GLN A 250 34.31 -12.31 -7.51
N ASP A 251 34.58 -11.19 -6.84
CA ASP A 251 35.84 -10.94 -6.12
C ASP A 251 36.02 -11.91 -4.95
N LEU A 252 34.92 -12.31 -4.31
CA LEU A 252 34.90 -13.36 -3.29
C LEU A 252 35.07 -14.78 -3.88
N GLY A 253 35.19 -14.92 -5.20
CA GLY A 253 35.37 -16.20 -5.88
C GLY A 253 34.14 -17.12 -5.84
N VAL A 254 32.95 -16.56 -5.57
CA VAL A 254 31.74 -17.34 -5.33
C VAL A 254 31.01 -17.69 -6.63
N TYR A 255 31.05 -16.78 -7.61
CA TYR A 255 30.34 -16.97 -8.89
C TYR A 255 30.90 -16.06 -10.00
N SER A 256 30.86 -16.56 -11.24
CA SER A 256 31.21 -15.79 -12.44
C SER A 256 30.00 -14.99 -12.94
N VAL A 257 30.02 -13.66 -12.80
CA VAL A 257 28.85 -12.79 -13.04
C VAL A 257 28.87 -12.09 -14.41
N GLU A 258 29.66 -12.55 -15.39
CA GLU A 258 29.85 -11.81 -16.64
C GLU A 258 28.55 -11.60 -17.43
N ILE A 259 27.65 -12.58 -17.36
CA ILE A 259 26.34 -12.51 -18.05
C ILE A 259 25.44 -11.48 -17.37
N GLU A 260 25.38 -11.49 -16.04
CA GLU A 260 24.55 -10.57 -15.25
C GLU A 260 25.05 -9.13 -15.35
N LEU A 261 26.37 -8.92 -15.36
CA LEU A 261 26.94 -7.58 -15.57
C LEU A 261 26.59 -7.03 -16.96
N SER A 262 26.63 -7.87 -18.00
CA SER A 262 26.20 -7.51 -19.36
C SER A 262 24.70 -7.17 -19.41
N ASP A 263 23.85 -7.94 -18.73
CA ASP A 263 22.43 -7.64 -18.62
C ASP A 263 22.18 -6.29 -17.93
N LEU A 264 22.92 -5.97 -16.86
CA LEU A 264 22.83 -4.67 -16.18
C LEU A 264 23.18 -3.52 -17.12
N GLU A 265 24.22 -3.65 -17.95
CA GLU A 265 24.58 -2.64 -18.94
C GLU A 265 23.48 -2.43 -19.98
N ALA A 266 22.90 -3.52 -20.50
CA ALA A 266 21.77 -3.47 -21.41
C ALA A 266 20.59 -2.73 -20.78
N ILE A 267 20.18 -3.13 -19.57
CA ILE A 267 19.08 -2.50 -18.82
C ILE A 267 19.35 -1.00 -18.62
N ASN A 268 20.57 -0.60 -18.24
CA ASN A 268 20.94 0.81 -18.06
C ASN A 268 20.81 1.60 -19.38
N GLY A 269 21.20 0.98 -20.51
CA GLY A 269 20.99 1.55 -21.84
C GLY A 269 19.52 1.83 -22.14
N HIS A 270 18.63 0.88 -21.83
CA HIS A 270 17.19 1.07 -22.03
C HIS A 270 16.58 2.07 -21.02
N LEU A 271 17.03 2.09 -19.77
CA LEU A 271 16.62 3.10 -18.77
C LEU A 271 17.00 4.53 -19.20
N LYS A 272 18.22 4.72 -19.76
CA LYS A 272 18.64 6.01 -20.32
C LYS A 272 17.73 6.45 -21.47
N LYS A 273 17.46 5.56 -22.44
CA LYS A 273 16.53 5.82 -23.54
C LYS A 273 15.13 6.16 -23.01
N TYR A 274 14.66 5.43 -21.99
CA TYR A 274 13.36 5.65 -21.39
C TYR A 274 13.27 7.01 -20.69
N LEU A 275 14.29 7.39 -19.91
CA LEU A 275 14.38 8.69 -19.25
C LEU A 275 14.33 9.85 -20.25
N VAL A 276 15.08 9.74 -21.36
CA VAL A 276 15.07 10.74 -22.43
C VAL A 276 13.69 10.86 -23.07
N ARG A 277 13.02 9.73 -23.36
CA ARG A 277 11.65 9.73 -23.91
C ARG A 277 10.63 10.38 -22.97
N VAL A 278 10.74 10.09 -21.67
CA VAL A 278 9.89 10.67 -20.62
C VAL A 278 10.11 12.18 -20.51
N ARG A 279 11.36 12.65 -20.48
CA ARG A 279 11.70 14.09 -20.44
C ARG A 279 11.22 14.85 -21.68
N ASN A 280 11.25 14.21 -22.84
CA ASN A 280 10.84 14.82 -24.11
C ASN A 280 9.33 14.72 -24.41
N GLY A 281 8.51 14.21 -23.48
CA GLY A 281 7.05 14.12 -23.62
C GLY A 281 6.54 13.13 -24.68
N LYS A 282 7.42 12.32 -25.30
CA LYS A 282 7.09 11.43 -26.42
C LYS A 282 6.44 10.10 -26.00
N THR A 283 6.20 9.86 -24.73
CA THR A 283 5.62 8.60 -24.21
C THR A 283 4.15 8.37 -24.59
N ARG A 284 3.45 9.33 -25.22
CA ARG A 284 2.05 9.18 -25.66
C ARG A 284 1.85 8.62 -27.08
N LYS A 285 2.90 8.35 -27.86
CA LYS A 285 2.78 7.69 -29.18
C LYS A 285 3.21 6.23 -29.11
N LEU A 286 2.41 5.40 -28.44
CA LEU A 286 2.44 3.94 -28.58
C LEU A 286 1.00 3.43 -28.48
N ILE A 287 0.36 3.32 -29.64
CA ILE A 287 -0.62 2.26 -29.93
C ILE A 287 0.20 1.09 -30.47
#